data_AF-A0A6A3NJZ7-F1
#
_entry.id   AF-A0A6A3NJZ7-F1
#
_cell.length_a   1.000
_cell.length_b   1.000
_cell.length_c   1.000
_cell.angle_alpha   90.00
_cell.angle_beta   90.00
_cell.angle_gamma   90.00
#
_symmetry.space_group_name_H-M   'P 1'
#
loop_
_entity.id
_entity.type
_entity.pdbx_description
1 polymer ?
#
loop_
_entity_poly.entity_id
_entity_poly.type
_entity_poly.pdbx_seq_one_letter_code
_entity_poly.pdbx_strand_id
1 'polypeptide(L)'
;MLCPVTAARWILKGAKAFGTRFDQPALSTGTGSGISADDIGSSLKAAAATAGANPNRFSTHSVRIGGATELLNSGADRLVIKLMGGWLSNAYEDYPMLTARGSGGLSKLMCGKENVRSSGADQ
;
A
#
# COMPACT_ATOMS: atom_id res chain seq x y z
N MET A 1 4.37 3.47 -2.72
CA MET A 1 3.15 4.31 -2.66
C MET A 1 2.86 4.87 -4.04
N LEU A 2 1.64 4.66 -4.56
CA LEU A 2 1.22 5.33 -5.80
C LEU A 2 1.03 6.82 -5.51
N CYS A 3 1.70 7.68 -6.27
CA CYS A 3 1.50 9.13 -6.16
C CYS A 3 0.03 9.46 -6.47
N PRO A 4 -0.71 10.18 -5.59
CA PRO A 4 -2.12 10.51 -5.82
C PRO A 4 -2.36 11.23 -7.14
N VAL A 5 -1.43 12.09 -7.56
CA VAL A 5 -1.49 12.80 -8.85
C VAL A 5 -1.39 11.82 -10.03
N THR A 6 -0.52 10.82 -9.91
CA THR A 6 -0.36 9.80 -10.96
C THR A 6 -1.60 8.91 -11.02
N ALA A 7 -2.13 8.50 -9.86
CA ALA A 7 -3.37 7.72 -9.78
C ALA A 7 -4.55 8.48 -10.41
N ALA A 8 -4.75 9.75 -10.04
CA ALA A 8 -5.78 10.61 -10.62
C ALA A 8 -5.64 10.75 -12.14
N ARG A 9 -4.41 10.87 -12.66
CA ARG A 9 -4.15 10.92 -14.10
C ARG A 9 -4.59 9.64 -14.81
N TRP A 10 -4.37 8.47 -14.21
CA TRP A 10 -4.84 7.20 -14.76
C TRP A 10 -6.37 7.09 -14.76
N ILE A 11 -7.02 7.56 -13.70
CA ILE A 11 -8.49 7.65 -13.63
C ILE A 11 -9.03 8.51 -14.77
N LEU A 12 -8.47 9.70 -14.99
CA LEU A 12 -8.89 10.59 -16.07
C LEU A 12 -8.68 9.99 -17.46
N LYS A 13 -7.56 9.30 -17.68
CA LYS A 13 -7.30 8.57 -18.94
C LYS A 13 -8.32 7.46 -19.17
N GLY A 14 -8.61 6.67 -18.13
CA GLY A 14 -9.62 5.62 -18.18
C GLY A 14 -11.01 6.20 -18.50
N ALA A 15 -11.43 7.24 -17.77
CA ALA A 15 -12.71 7.90 -18.00
C ALA A 15 -12.87 8.39 -19.45
N LYS A 16 -11.81 8.97 -20.04
CA LYS A 16 -11.80 9.37 -21.45
C LYS A 16 -11.88 8.17 -22.41
N ALA A 17 -11.18 7.08 -22.11
CA ALA A 17 -11.15 5.88 -22.95
C ALA A 17 -12.47 5.11 -22.93
N PHE A 18 -13.15 5.06 -21.79
CA PHE A 18 -14.41 4.33 -21.60
C PHE A 18 -15.67 5.21 -21.73
N GLY A 19 -15.52 6.51 -22.00
CA GLY A 19 -16.64 7.43 -22.15
C GLY A 19 -17.47 7.60 -20.87
N THR A 20 -16.83 7.53 -19.70
CA THR A 20 -17.50 7.62 -18.40
C THR A 20 -18.14 9.00 -18.21
N ARG A 21 -19.42 9.02 -17.85
CA ARG A 21 -20.16 10.26 -17.56
C ARG A 21 -19.93 10.72 -16.11
N PHE A 22 -20.26 11.98 -15.83
CA PHE A 22 -20.08 12.59 -14.49
C PHE A 22 -20.95 11.93 -13.41
N ASP A 23 -22.06 11.31 -13.79
CA ASP A 23 -22.99 10.59 -12.91
C ASP A 23 -22.60 9.12 -12.70
N GLN A 24 -21.53 8.64 -13.34
CA GLN A 24 -21.05 7.27 -13.24
C GLN A 24 -19.86 7.14 -12.28
N PRO A 25 -19.62 5.93 -11.73
CA PRO A 25 -18.45 5.67 -10.89
C PRO A 25 -17.13 6.03 -11.61
N ALA A 26 -16.19 6.63 -10.88
CA ALA A 26 -14.90 7.09 -11.41
C ALA A 26 -14.05 5.98 -12.08
N LEU A 27 -14.29 4.72 -11.71
CA LEU A 27 -13.66 3.54 -12.27
C LEU A 27 -14.71 2.68 -12.99
N SER A 28 -15.35 3.23 -14.02
CA SER A 28 -16.27 2.47 -14.89
C SER A 28 -15.56 2.05 -16.17
N THR A 29 -15.79 0.81 -16.59
CA THR A 29 -15.23 0.24 -17.83
C THR A 29 -16.26 0.14 -18.95
N GLY A 30 -17.46 0.71 -18.77
CA GLY A 30 -18.54 0.70 -19.75
C GLY A 30 -19.75 1.52 -19.29
N THR A 31 -20.90 1.29 -19.92
CA THR A 31 -22.14 2.02 -19.65
C THR A 31 -22.79 1.58 -18.34
N GLY A 32 -22.34 2.16 -17.23
CA GLY A 32 -23.06 2.14 -15.95
C GLY A 32 -22.65 1.09 -14.92
N SER A 33 -21.73 0.17 -15.23
CA SER A 33 -21.18 -0.76 -14.23
C SER A 33 -19.76 -0.34 -13.81
N GLY A 34 -19.55 -0.21 -12.50
CA GLY A 34 -18.22 -0.05 -11.93
C GLY A 34 -17.40 -1.34 -12.04
N ILE A 35 -16.08 -1.22 -11.92
CA ILE A 35 -15.17 -2.37 -11.89
C ILE A 35 -15.45 -3.23 -10.64
N SER A 36 -15.58 -4.55 -10.84
CA SER A 36 -15.76 -5.49 -9.74
C SER A 36 -14.43 -5.88 -9.07
N ALA A 37 -14.49 -6.42 -7.85
CA ALA A 37 -13.32 -6.97 -7.18
C ALA A 37 -12.71 -8.17 -7.94
N ASP A 38 -13.54 -8.94 -8.65
CA ASP A 38 -13.11 -10.09 -9.45
C ASP A 38 -12.35 -9.67 -10.71
N ASP A 39 -12.76 -8.57 -11.35
CA ASP A 39 -12.04 -7.99 -12.49
C ASP A 39 -10.63 -7.55 -12.07
N ILE A 40 -10.53 -6.88 -10.92
CA ILE A 40 -9.23 -6.48 -10.35
C ILE A 40 -8.42 -7.72 -9.96
N GLY A 41 -9.05 -8.71 -9.32
CA GLY A 41 -8.39 -9.96 -8.93
C GLY A 41 -7.80 -10.69 -10.12
N SER A 42 -8.55 -10.78 -11.22
CA SER A 42 -8.11 -11.41 -12.47
C SER A 42 -6.95 -10.65 -13.10
N SER A 43 -7.03 -9.32 -13.13
CA SER A 43 -5.96 -8.45 -13.63
C SER A 43 -4.66 -8.59 -12.81
N LEU A 44 -4.77 -8.66 -11.48
CA LEU A 44 -3.63 -8.88 -10.59
C LEU A 44 -2.97 -10.24 -10.82
N LYS A 45 -3.76 -11.29 -10.99
CA LYS A 45 -3.26 -12.64 -11.29
C LYS A 45 -2.52 -12.68 -12.64
N ALA A 46 -3.06 -12.04 -13.66
CA ALA A 46 -2.41 -11.93 -14.97
C ALA A 46 -1.08 -11.16 -14.89
N ALA A 47 -1.05 -10.05 -14.14
CA ALA A 47 0.18 -9.31 -13.88
C ALA A 47 1.22 -10.14 -13.13
N ALA A 48 0.80 -10.90 -12.11
CA ALA A 48 1.68 -11.80 -11.36
C ALA A 48 2.28 -12.88 -12.26
N ALA A 49 1.47 -13.51 -13.12
CA ALA A 49 1.94 -14.51 -14.08
C ALA A 49 3.00 -13.91 -15.03
N THR A 50 2.75 -12.72 -15.55
CA THR A 50 3.68 -12.00 -16.45
C THR A 50 4.99 -11.67 -15.75
N ALA A 51 4.95 -11.39 -14.45
CA ALA A 51 6.13 -11.15 -13.61
C ALA A 51 6.84 -12.44 -13.14
N GLY A 52 6.40 -13.62 -13.58
CA GLY A 52 6.97 -14.92 -13.17
C GLY A 52 6.61 -15.35 -11.74
N ALA A 53 5.65 -14.69 -11.10
CA ALA A 53 5.18 -15.04 -9.77
C ALA A 53 3.97 -15.98 -9.83
N ASN A 54 3.74 -16.77 -8.77
CA ASN A 54 2.59 -17.67 -8.69
C ASN A 54 1.28 -16.87 -8.52
N PRO A 55 0.36 -16.84 -9.51
CA PRO A 55 -0.86 -16.04 -9.45
C PRO A 55 -1.80 -16.41 -8.30
N ASN A 56 -1.77 -17.67 -7.84
CA ASN A 56 -2.64 -18.13 -6.74
C ASN A 56 -2.30 -17.48 -5.40
N ARG A 57 -1.14 -16.81 -5.30
CA ARG A 57 -0.76 -16.02 -4.12
C ARG A 57 -1.23 -14.56 -4.18
N PHE A 58 -1.86 -14.14 -5.28
CA PHE A 58 -2.25 -12.76 -5.51
C PHE A 58 -3.78 -12.59 -5.57
N SER A 59 -4.23 -11.57 -4.84
CA SER A 59 -5.60 -11.07 -4.73
C SER A 59 -5.58 -9.60 -4.30
N THR A 60 -6.72 -8.91 -4.35
CA THR A 60 -6.86 -7.55 -3.80
C THR A 60 -6.40 -7.45 -2.35
N HIS A 61 -6.70 -8.47 -1.54
CA HIS A 61 -6.30 -8.55 -0.15
C HIS A 61 -4.77 -8.71 0.01
N SER A 62 -4.13 -9.56 -0.79
CA SER A 62 -2.67 -9.74 -0.76
C SER A 62 -1.92 -8.43 -1.07
N VAL A 63 -2.47 -7.59 -1.96
CA VAL A 63 -1.89 -6.29 -2.31
C VAL A 63 -1.97 -5.34 -1.12
N ARG A 64 -3.06 -5.38 -0.34
CA ARG A 64 -3.21 -4.59 0.88
C ARG A 64 -2.21 -5.01 1.96
N ILE A 65 -2.04 -6.32 2.17
CA ILE A 65 -1.00 -6.89 3.06
C ILE A 65 0.40 -6.44 2.63
N GLY A 66 0.70 -6.57 1.34
CA GLY A 66 1.99 -6.15 0.77
C GLY A 66 2.24 -4.65 0.93
N GLY A 67 1.23 -3.81 0.72
CA GLY A 67 1.32 -2.37 0.94
C GLY A 67 1.61 -2.00 2.39
N ALA A 68 0.90 -2.61 3.35
CA ALA A 68 1.16 -2.41 4.78
C ALA A 68 2.57 -2.90 5.17
N THR A 69 2.99 -4.04 4.62
CA THR A 69 4.33 -4.61 4.80
C THR A 69 5.40 -3.66 4.30
N GLU A 70 5.28 -3.14 3.08
CA GLU A 70 6.27 -2.20 2.53
C GLU A 70 6.34 -0.90 3.33
N LEU A 71 5.20 -0.38 3.81
CA LEU A 71 5.17 0.80 4.68
C LEU A 71 5.91 0.54 6.00
N LEU A 72 5.64 -0.58 6.67
CA LEU A 72 6.34 -0.98 7.89
C LEU A 72 7.86 -1.06 7.67
N ASN A 73 8.28 -1.75 6.61
CA ASN A 73 9.71 -1.96 6.32
C ASN A 73 10.41 -0.71 5.78
N SER A 74 9.65 0.31 5.35
CA SER A 74 10.15 1.65 5.03
C SER A 74 10.26 2.56 6.26
N GLY A 75 9.88 2.07 7.45
CA GLY A 75 9.91 2.84 8.69
C GLY A 75 8.73 3.80 8.85
N ALA A 76 7.63 3.59 8.12
CA ALA A 76 6.42 4.39 8.33
C ALA A 76 5.87 4.17 9.74
N ASP A 77 5.41 5.26 10.37
CA ASP A 77 4.81 5.18 11.69
C ASP A 77 3.53 4.33 11.67
N ARG A 78 3.29 3.66 12.81
CA ARG A 78 2.12 2.82 13.06
C ARG A 78 0.80 3.53 12.75
N LEU A 79 0.65 4.80 13.13
CA LEU A 79 -0.55 5.60 12.85
C LEU A 79 -0.71 5.92 11.36
N VAL A 80 0.39 6.13 10.64
CA VAL A 80 0.37 6.36 9.19
C VAL A 80 -0.13 5.11 8.48
N ILE A 81 0.36 3.92 8.85
CA ILE A 81 -0.10 2.65 8.28
C ILE A 81 -1.61 2.46 8.55
N LYS A 82 -2.02 2.71 9.80
CA LYS A 82 -3.43 2.61 10.23
C LYS A 82 -4.34 3.54 9.41
N LEU A 83 -3.95 4.81 9.27
CA LEU A 83 -4.71 5.82 8.52
C LEU A 83 -4.76 5.50 7.03
N MET A 84 -3.62 5.17 6.43
CA MET A 84 -3.53 4.92 4.99
C MET A 84 -4.31 3.70 4.53
N GLY A 85 -4.43 2.67 5.38
CA GLY A 85 -5.29 1.53 5.06
C GLY A 85 -6.71 1.65 5.60
N GLY A 86 -7.11 2.78 6.18
CA GLY A 86 -8.49 3.02 6.62
C GLY A 86 -8.97 2.12 7.75
N TRP A 87 -8.09 1.78 8.70
CA TRP A 87 -8.45 0.93 9.83
C TRP A 87 -8.87 1.74 11.06
N LEU A 88 -10.05 1.45 11.60
CA LEU A 88 -10.53 2.05 12.84
C LEU A 88 -9.91 1.38 14.08
N SER A 89 -9.80 0.05 14.07
CA SER A 89 -9.23 -0.75 15.17
C SER A 89 -7.75 -1.08 14.92
N ASN A 90 -7.13 -1.80 15.87
CA ASN A 90 -5.76 -2.27 15.74
C ASN A 90 -5.64 -3.60 14.95
N ALA A 91 -6.72 -4.09 14.33
CA ALA A 91 -6.72 -5.32 13.53
C ALA A 91 -5.80 -5.28 12.29
N TYR A 92 -5.22 -4.12 11.96
CA TYR A 92 -4.22 -4.02 10.89
C TYR A 92 -2.84 -4.54 11.31
N GLU A 93 -2.57 -4.71 12.59
CA GLU A 93 -1.28 -5.20 13.09
C GLU A 93 -0.96 -6.62 12.58
N ASP A 94 -1.99 -7.39 12.22
CA ASP A 94 -1.85 -8.74 11.65
C ASP A 94 -1.44 -8.74 10.16
N TYR A 95 -1.46 -7.57 9.50
CA TYR A 95 -1.18 -7.47 8.07
C TYR A 95 0.32 -7.35 7.77
N PRO A 96 1.06 -6.36 8.30
CA PRO A 96 2.42 -6.13 7.88
C PRO A 96 3.38 -7.17 8.46
N MET A 97 4.28 -7.67 7.61
CA MET A 97 5.34 -8.59 8.02
C MET A 97 6.69 -7.87 8.13
N LEU A 98 7.41 -8.04 9.23
CA LEU A 98 8.77 -7.51 9.33
C LEU A 98 9.72 -8.36 8.47
N THR A 99 10.39 -7.73 7.51
CA THR A 99 11.36 -8.40 6.62
C THR A 99 12.78 -8.23 7.14
N ALA A 100 13.72 -9.02 6.62
CA ALA A 100 15.14 -8.89 6.92
C ALA A 100 15.69 -7.47 6.64
N ARG A 101 15.15 -6.77 5.64
CA ARG A 101 15.52 -5.39 5.32
C ARG A 101 15.02 -4.43 6.40
N GLY A 102 13.76 -4.56 6.82
CA GLY A 102 13.17 -3.69 7.84
C GLY A 102 13.70 -3.95 9.26
N SER A 103 14.18 -5.17 9.54
CA SER A 103 14.83 -5.49 10.82
C SER A 103 16.30 -5.05 10.89
N GLY A 104 16.87 -4.59 9.77
CA GLY A 104 18.25 -4.12 9.67
C GLY A 104 18.51 -2.94 10.60
N GLY A 105 19.16 -3.20 11.73
CA GLY A 105 19.51 -2.17 12.73
C GLY A 105 18.73 -2.26 14.04
N LEU A 106 17.68 -3.10 14.14
CA LEU A 106 16.95 -3.30 15.40
C LEU A 106 17.86 -3.88 16.50
N SER A 107 18.84 -4.70 16.14
CA SER A 107 19.84 -5.23 17.09
C SER A 107 20.61 -4.13 17.82
N LYS A 108 20.80 -2.95 17.22
CA LYS A 108 21.50 -1.81 17.86
C LYS A 108 20.69 -1.22 19.00
N LEU A 109 19.35 -1.30 18.94
CA LEU A 109 18.45 -0.87 20.01
C LEU A 109 18.55 -1.79 21.23
N MET A 110 18.77 -3.09 21.01
CA MET A 110 18.96 -4.07 22.09
C MET A 110 20.30 -3.88 22.81
N CYS A 111 21.31 -3.34 22.13
CA CYS A 111 22.65 -3.11 22.69
C CYS A 111 22.82 -1.74 23.38
N GLY A 112 21.75 -0.99 23.65
CA GLY A 112 21.79 0.21 24.50
C GLY A 112 22.61 1.39 23.95
N LYS A 113 22.76 1.53 22.63
CA LYS A 113 23.31 2.78 22.05
C LYS A 113 22.17 3.77 21.81
N GLU A 114 21.61 4.25 22.90
CA GLU A 114 20.81 5.46 22.91
C GLU A 114 21.68 6.63 22.46
N ASN A 115 21.19 7.33 21.44
CA ASN A 115 21.79 8.55 20.94
C ASN A 115 21.63 9.60 22.05
N VAL A 116 22.62 9.69 22.94
CA VAL A 116 22.77 10.80 23.88
C VAL A 116 22.81 12.06 23.02
N ARG A 117 21.67 12.74 22.90
CA ARG A 117 21.68 14.16 22.58
C ARG A 117 22.46 14.79 23.73
N SER A 118 23.68 15.23 23.43
CA SER A 118 24.41 16.12 24.30
C SER A 118 23.54 17.33 24.58
N SER A 119 22.96 17.36 25.78
CA SER A 119 22.57 18.60 26.42
C SER A 119 23.82 19.48 26.47
N GLY A 120 23.77 20.60 25.77
CA GLY A 120 24.65 21.73 25.98
C GLY A 120 23.78 22.92 26.35
N ALA A 121 23.40 22.99 27.63
CA ALA A 121 23.14 24.27 28.27
C ALA A 121 24.48 24.82 28.82
N ASP A 122 24.55 26.14 28.94
CA ASP A 122 25.63 27.00 29.43
C ASP A 122 26.68 27.49 28.42
N GLN A 123 26.30 28.56 27.69
CA GLN A 123 26.83 29.93 27.89
C GLN A 123 25.93 30.97 27.22
#